data_AF-A0A3N0ZFR7-F1
#
_entry.id   AF-A0A3N0ZFR7-F1
#
_cell.length_a   1.000
_cell.length_b   1.000
_cell.length_c   1.000
_cell.angle_alpha   90.00
_cell.angle_beta   90.00
_cell.angle_gamma   90.00
#
_symmetry.space_group_name_H-M   'P 1'
#
loop_
_entity.id
_entity.type
_entity.pdbx_description
1 polymer ?
#
loop_
_entity_poly.entity_id
_entity_poly.type
_entity_poly.pdbx_seq_one_letter_code
_entity_poly.pdbx_strand_id
1 'polypeptide(L)'
;MDLIKLNISRSNCKDKIKSSAPYLDIDFVPFTFTIGAGIDFPISSHIDISIDAGWRSYAFGESQALLGFSNVTSYRRINIFFIRTGITL
;
A
#
# COMPACT_ATOMS: atom_id res chain seq x y z
N MET A 1 3.52 -10.07 -17.10
CA MET A 1 3.38 -9.56 -15.72
C MET A 1 2.10 -10.14 -15.16
N ASP A 2 2.18 -11.24 -14.42
CA ASP A 2 1.04 -11.89 -13.77
C ASP A 2 0.77 -11.14 -12.44
N LEU A 3 0.01 -10.06 -12.50
CA LEU A 3 -0.46 -9.37 -11.31
C LEU A 3 -1.85 -9.92 -10.98
N ILE A 4 -1.91 -10.67 -9.87
CA ILE A 4 -3.12 -11.19 -9.20
C ILE A 4 -3.57 -12.58 -9.70
N LYS A 5 -3.04 -13.64 -9.06
CA LYS A 5 -3.66 -14.97 -9.01
C LYS A 5 -4.40 -15.12 -7.68
N LEU A 6 -5.71 -14.83 -7.66
CA LEU A 6 -6.58 -15.12 -6.52
C LEU A 6 -7.00 -16.58 -6.56
N ASN A 7 -6.20 -17.46 -5.94
CA ASN A 7 -6.59 -18.85 -5.77
C ASN A 7 -7.49 -19.00 -4.52
N ILE A 8 -8.79 -18.87 -4.73
CA ILE A 8 -9.82 -18.99 -3.69
C ILE A 8 -10.05 -20.50 -3.44
N SER A 9 -9.11 -21.17 -2.79
CA SER A 9 -9.35 -22.48 -2.17
C SER A 9 -10.02 -22.24 -0.81
N ARG A 10 -11.35 -22.40 -0.79
CA ARG A 10 -12.26 -22.02 0.29
C ARG A 10 -12.13 -22.99 1.48
N SER A 11 -12.14 -22.45 2.70
CA SER A 11 -12.08 -23.10 4.03
C SER A 11 -10.69 -23.51 4.56
N ASN A 12 -10.12 -24.64 4.15
CA ASN A 12 -9.01 -25.25 4.91
C ASN A 12 -7.69 -24.45 4.96
N CYS A 13 -7.36 -23.69 3.92
CA CYS A 13 -6.09 -22.93 3.91
C CYS A 13 -6.19 -21.67 4.79
N LYS A 14 -7.33 -20.99 4.72
CA LYS A 14 -7.61 -19.76 5.48
C LYS A 14 -7.58 -20.00 6.99
N ASP A 15 -8.20 -21.08 7.43
CA ASP A 15 -8.26 -21.44 8.85
C ASP A 15 -6.87 -21.83 9.39
N LYS A 16 -6.07 -22.54 8.59
CA LYS A 16 -4.67 -22.85 8.92
C LYS A 16 -3.81 -21.60 9.06
N ILE A 17 -3.92 -20.65 8.13
CA ILE A 17 -3.17 -19.39 8.19
C ILE A 17 -3.59 -18.57 9.42
N LYS A 18 -4.90 -18.43 9.68
CA LYS A 18 -5.41 -17.74 10.88
C LYS A 18 -4.92 -18.35 12.19
N SER A 19 -4.91 -19.69 12.28
CA SER A 19 -4.44 -20.39 13.48
C SER A 19 -2.94 -20.23 13.73
N SER A 20 -2.14 -20.11 12.67
CA SER A 20 -0.69 -20.15 12.76
C SER A 20 -0.03 -18.76 12.71
N ALA A 21 -0.72 -17.76 12.15
CA ALA A 21 -0.25 -16.39 12.00
C ALA A 21 -1.43 -15.41 12.12
N PRO A 22 -1.95 -15.18 13.34
CA PRO A 22 -3.15 -14.37 13.57
C PRO A 22 -2.98 -12.88 13.24
N TYR A 23 -1.75 -12.43 12.97
CA TYR A 23 -1.43 -11.06 12.55
C TYR A 23 -1.48 -10.86 11.03
N LEU A 24 -1.84 -11.89 10.26
CA LEU A 24 -2.07 -11.79 8.82
C LEU A 24 -3.53 -11.43 8.54
N ASP A 25 -3.71 -10.41 7.72
CA ASP A 25 -5.01 -9.95 7.26
C ASP A 25 -5.40 -10.68 5.98
N ILE A 26 -6.03 -11.84 6.14
CA ILE A 26 -6.51 -12.69 5.03
C ILE A 26 -8.01 -12.52 4.75
N ASP A 27 -8.68 -11.64 5.49
CA ASP A 27 -10.10 -11.32 5.30
C ASP A 27 -10.29 -10.06 4.46
N PHE A 28 -9.35 -9.12 4.52
CA PHE A 28 -9.49 -7.80 3.94
C PHE A 28 -8.47 -7.55 2.81
N VAL A 29 -8.88 -6.75 1.82
CA VAL A 29 -8.01 -6.34 0.71
C VAL A 29 -7.08 -5.22 1.21
N PRO A 30 -5.76 -5.28 0.98
CA PRO A 30 -4.82 -4.28 1.46
C PRO A 30 -4.98 -2.95 0.72
N PHE A 31 -5.70 -2.01 1.30
CA PHE A 31 -5.80 -0.66 0.75
C PHE A 31 -4.70 0.26 1.30
N THR A 32 -4.01 0.95 0.38
CA THR A 32 -3.10 2.07 0.69
C THR A 32 -3.89 3.37 0.64
N PHE A 33 -3.72 4.21 1.66
CA PHE A 33 -4.43 5.49 1.77
C PHE A 33 -3.43 6.66 1.82
N THR A 34 -3.80 7.79 1.23
CA THR A 34 -2.99 9.01 1.25
C THR A 34 -3.88 10.20 1.56
N ILE A 35 -3.40 11.09 2.43
CA ILE A 35 -3.94 12.43 2.63
C ILE A 35 -2.80 13.42 2.43
N GLY A 36 -3.06 14.54 1.77
CA GLY A 36 -2.05 15.54 1.49
C GLY A 36 -2.66 16.85 1.05
N ALA A 37 -1.82 17.89 1.07
CA ALA A 37 -2.12 19.20 0.56
C ALA A 37 -0.96 19.66 -0.32
N GLY A 38 -1.29 20.41 -1.37
CA GLY A 38 -0.32 20.97 -2.30
C GLY A 38 -0.63 22.43 -2.58
N ILE A 39 0.41 23.14 -3.01
CA ILE A 39 0.32 24.51 -3.50
C ILE A 39 1.03 24.60 -4.84
N ASP A 40 0.37 25.30 -5.77
CA ASP A 40 0.91 25.57 -7.10
C ASP A 40 1.23 27.07 -7.19
N PHE A 41 2.48 27.37 -7.56
CA PHE A 41 2.97 28.72 -7.76
C PHE A 41 3.21 28.97 -9.25
N PRO A 42 2.46 29.89 -9.88
CA PRO A 42 2.67 30.20 -11.27
C PRO A 42 3.95 31.00 -11.45
N ILE A 43 4.85 30.51 -12.32
CA ILE A 43 6.13 31.17 -12.63
C ILE A 43 6.09 31.83 -14.01
N SER A 44 5.38 31.20 -14.95
CA SER A 44 5.20 31.71 -16.31
C SER A 44 3.81 31.34 -16.82
N SER A 45 3.42 31.87 -17.98
CA SER A 45 2.11 31.59 -18.61
C SER A 45 1.86 30.13 -18.99
N HIS A 46 2.87 29.27 -18.88
CA HIS A 46 2.82 27.85 -19.27
C HIS A 46 3.56 26.95 -18.27
N ILE A 47 4.00 27.48 -17.12
CA ILE A 47 4.84 26.75 -16.17
C ILE A 47 4.50 27.16 -14.75
N ASP A 48 4.08 26.19 -13.97
CA ASP A 48 3.86 26.33 -12.53
C ASP A 48 4.82 25.40 -11.77
N ILE A 49 5.29 25.85 -10.60
CA ILE A 49 5.98 24.98 -9.64
C ILE A 49 4.97 24.48 -8.63
N SER A 50 4.90 23.15 -8.49
CA SER A 50 4.06 22.47 -7.52
C SER A 50 4.89 22.00 -6.33
N ILE A 51 4.36 22.19 -5.13
CA ILE A 51 4.89 21.64 -3.89
C ILE A 51 3.75 20.91 -3.18
N ASP A 52 3.90 19.59 -3.01
CA ASP A 52 2.96 18.75 -2.27
C ASP A 52 3.61 18.21 -1.01
N ALA A 53 2.85 18.20 0.07
CA ALA A 53 3.20 17.49 1.28
C ALA A 53 2.04 16.60 1.72
N GLY A 54 2.36 15.43 2.24
CA GLY A 54 1.31 14.52 2.67
C GLY A 54 1.81 13.38 3.52
N TRP A 55 0.83 12.62 3.96
CA TRP A 55 1.00 11.40 4.73
C TRP A 55 0.38 10.23 3.96
N ARG A 56 1.12 9.13 3.89
CA ARG A 56 0.71 7.91 3.20
C ARG A 56 0.85 6.71 4.10
N SER A 57 -0.19 5.89 4.17
CA SER A 57 -0.20 4.61 4.86
C SER A 57 -0.22 3.47 3.86
N TYR A 58 0.93 2.83 3.68
CA TYR A 58 1.09 1.69 2.79
C TYR A 58 0.67 0.40 3.47
N ALA A 59 -0.27 -0.30 2.85
CA ALA A 59 -0.48 -1.72 3.10
C ALA A 59 0.50 -2.51 2.24
N PHE A 60 1.20 -3.47 2.84
CA PHE A 60 2.17 -4.32 2.14
C PHE A 60 1.94 -5.79 2.49
N GLY A 61 2.23 -6.66 1.52
CA GLY A 61 2.31 -8.10 1.76
C GLY A 61 3.66 -8.46 2.34
N GLU A 62 3.70 -9.37 3.31
CA GLU A 62 4.97 -9.89 3.80
C GLU A 62 5.51 -10.95 2.80
N SER A 63 6.76 -10.76 2.38
CA SER A 63 7.48 -11.69 1.50
C SER A 63 8.25 -12.75 2.29
N GLN A 64 8.40 -12.59 3.60
CA GLN A 64 9.05 -13.61 4.42
C GLN A 64 8.12 -14.82 4.51
N ALA A 65 8.64 -15.98 4.12
CA ALA A 65 7.93 -17.25 4.17
C ALA A 65 7.68 -17.63 5.63
N LEU A 66 6.56 -17.17 6.18
CA LEU A 66 6.15 -17.55 7.52
C LEU A 66 5.35 -18.84 7.39
N LEU A 67 5.97 -19.95 7.80
CA LEU A 67 5.41 -21.29 7.70
C LEU A 67 5.09 -21.75 6.26
N GLY A 68 5.85 -21.24 5.27
CA GLY A 68 5.71 -21.63 3.85
C GLY A 68 4.70 -20.81 3.04
N PHE A 69 4.08 -19.78 3.63
CA PHE A 69 3.19 -18.86 2.91
C PHE A 69 3.94 -17.60 2.46
N SER A 70 3.77 -17.22 1.19
CA SER A 70 4.37 -16.00 0.61
C SER A 70 3.28 -15.08 0.08
N ASN A 71 3.52 -13.75 0.11
CA ASN A 71 2.59 -12.74 -0.43
C ASN A 71 1.24 -12.72 0.31
N VAL A 72 1.28 -12.91 1.63
CA VAL A 72 0.10 -12.75 2.49
C VAL A 72 0.12 -11.35 3.09
N THR A 73 -1.04 -10.70 3.03
CA THR A 73 -1.24 -9.36 3.56
C THR A 73 -1.17 -9.37 5.07
N SER A 74 -0.43 -8.40 5.63
CA SER A 74 -0.25 -8.23 7.07
C SER A 74 -1.09 -7.04 7.55
N TYR A 75 -1.52 -7.06 8.82
CA TYR A 75 -2.11 -5.86 9.45
C TYR A 75 -1.09 -4.72 9.62
N ARG A 76 0.20 -5.03 9.48
CA ARG A 76 1.27 -4.04 9.59
C ARG A 76 1.23 -3.08 8.41
N ARG A 77 1.40 -1.80 8.72
CA ARG A 77 1.41 -0.70 7.75
C ARG A 77 2.67 0.13 7.91
N ILE A 78 3.19 0.64 6.79
CA ILE A 78 4.29 1.60 6.80
C ILE A 78 3.68 2.97 6.58
N ASN A 79 3.85 3.86 7.55
CA ASN A 79 3.36 5.22 7.50
C ASN A 79 4.52 6.15 7.14
N ILE A 80 4.36 6.95 6.09
CA ILE A 80 5.42 7.78 5.53
C ILE A 80 4.89 9.20 5.33
N PHE A 81 5.64 10.18 5.82
CA PHE A 81 5.50 11.57 5.39
C PHE A 81 6.33 11.78 4.14
N PHE A 82 5.73 12.42 3.12
CA PHE A 82 6.42 12.72 1.89
C PHE A 82 6.28 14.21 1.55
N ILE A 83 7.31 14.72 0.89
CA ILE A 83 7.32 16.02 0.24
C ILE A 83 7.67 15.76 -1.22
N ARG A 84 6.90 16.32 -2.14
CA ARG A 84 7.13 16.24 -3.58
C ARG A 84 7.19 17.65 -4.13
N THR A 85 8.16 17.90 -4.98
CA THR A 85 8.23 19.11 -5.80
C THR A 85 8.13 18.71 -7.27
N GLY A 86 7.47 19.54 -8.06
CA GLY A 86 7.21 19.25 -9.47
C GLY A 86 7.09 20.51 -10.31
N ILE A 87 7.10 20.30 -11.62
CA ILE A 87 6.80 21.32 -12.62
C ILE A 87 5.53 20.86 -13.34
N THR A 88 4.54 21.72 -13.43
CA THR A 88 3.29 21.52 -14.17
C THR A 88 3.25 22.49 -15.36
N LEU A 89 2.67 22.03 -16.47
CA LEU A 89 2.61 22.71 -17.77
C LEU A 89 1.17 22.96 -18.19
#